data_AF-A0A2M8QYL3-F1
#
_entry.id   AF-A0A2M8QYL3-F1
#
_cell.length_a   1.000
_cell.length_b   1.000
_cell.length_c   1.000
_cell.angle_alpha   90.00
_cell.angle_beta   90.00
_cell.angle_gamma   90.00
#
_symmetry.space_group_name_H-M   'P 1'
#
loop_
_entity.id
_entity.type
_entity.pdbx_description
1 polymer ?
#
loop_
_entity_poly.entity_id
_entity_poly.type
_entity_poly.pdbx_seq_one_letter_code
_entity_poly.pdbx_strand_id
1 'polypeptide(L)'
;MTSALGVDVTLEDSHLEQTIERAIAGERVDALVARLRTRGVAAQRLESVERVCARSTAMGDGTQETMTLVFERDEHHPSGHPVELIGRCAVRCARAGITSSTAPPNPAADTRSVLAELGYSEQTVRDMFDSQEVSESWATEYLPP
;
A
#
# COMPACT_ATOMS: atom_id res chain seq x y z
N MET A 1 27.71 -15.03 -15.03
CA MET A 1 27.35 -16.07 -14.05
C MET A 1 26.09 -16.74 -14.55
N THR A 2 26.22 -17.97 -15.06
CA THR A 2 25.11 -18.75 -15.59
C THR A 2 24.10 -19.01 -14.47
N SER A 3 22.84 -18.64 -14.69
CA SER A 3 21.74 -18.94 -13.76
C SER A 3 21.67 -20.46 -13.52
N ALA A 4 21.18 -20.88 -12.35
CA ALA A 4 20.97 -22.29 -11.98
C ALA A 4 20.05 -23.06 -12.95
N LEU A 5 19.46 -22.39 -13.94
CA LEU A 5 18.64 -22.97 -15.00
C LEU A 5 19.40 -23.15 -16.33
N GLY A 6 20.72 -22.89 -16.39
CA GLY A 6 21.51 -23.03 -17.62
C GLY A 6 21.18 -22.00 -18.70
N VAL A 7 20.36 -20.99 -18.36
CA VAL A 7 20.03 -19.87 -19.25
C VAL A 7 21.02 -18.74 -18.99
N ASP A 8 21.75 -18.35 -20.02
CA ASP A 8 22.55 -17.13 -19.99
C ASP A 8 21.61 -15.93 -20.19
N VAL A 9 21.21 -15.29 -19.08
CA VAL A 9 20.32 -14.12 -19.08
C VAL A 9 21.05 -12.86 -19.57
N THR A 10 22.34 -12.96 -19.93
CA THR A 10 23.15 -11.84 -20.43
C THR A 10 23.20 -11.74 -21.96
N LEU A 11 22.57 -12.66 -22.68
CA LEU A 11 22.39 -12.56 -24.12
C LEU A 11 21.09 -11.79 -24.40
N GLU A 12 21.21 -10.48 -24.61
CA GLU A 12 20.17 -9.66 -25.22
C GLU A 12 19.96 -10.11 -26.68
N ASP A 13 19.16 -11.15 -26.87
CA ASP A 13 18.72 -11.57 -28.20
C ASP A 13 17.45 -10.77 -28.55
N SER A 14 17.64 -9.60 -29.17
CA SER A 14 16.55 -8.73 -29.60
C SER A 14 15.56 -9.43 -30.54
N HIS A 15 15.99 -10.48 -31.27
CA HIS A 15 15.11 -11.26 -32.13
C HIS A 15 14.22 -12.20 -31.32
N LEU A 16 14.74 -12.78 -30.24
CA LEU A 16 13.95 -13.56 -29.28
C LEU A 16 12.91 -12.69 -28.59
N GLU A 17 13.31 -11.51 -28.10
CA GLU A 17 12.40 -10.55 -27.46
C GLU A 17 11.24 -10.15 -28.39
N GLN A 18 11.54 -9.68 -29.61
CA GLN A 18 10.53 -9.32 -30.60
C GLN A 18 9.61 -10.49 -31.00
N THR A 19 10.12 -11.72 -30.94
CA THR A 19 9.33 -12.92 -31.22
C THR A 19 8.35 -13.21 -30.07
N ILE A 20 8.80 -13.08 -28.82
CA ILE A 20 7.97 -13.23 -27.64
C ILE A 20 6.92 -12.12 -27.57
N GLU A 21 7.29 -10.87 -27.79
CA GLU A 21 6.35 -9.73 -27.81
C GLU A 21 5.22 -9.93 -28.81
N ARG A 22 5.53 -10.31 -30.05
CA ARG A 22 4.51 -10.60 -31.07
C ARG A 22 3.62 -11.77 -30.67
N ALA A 23 4.19 -12.82 -30.09
CA ALA A 23 3.42 -13.96 -29.61
C ALA A 23 2.49 -13.59 -28.44
N ILE A 24 2.91 -12.68 -27.55
CA ILE A 24 2.10 -12.17 -26.44
C ILE A 24 1.00 -11.24 -26.96
N ALA A 25 1.31 -10.32 -27.87
CA ALA A 25 0.38 -9.32 -28.39
C ALA A 25 -0.84 -9.93 -29.11
N GLY A 26 -0.67 -11.10 -29.72
CA GLY A 26 -1.73 -11.80 -30.45
C GLY A 26 -2.70 -12.61 -29.59
N GLU A 27 -2.52 -12.66 -28.27
CA GLU A 27 -3.24 -13.60 -27.41
C GLU A 27 -3.90 -12.92 -26.20
N ARG A 28 -5.05 -13.46 -25.77
CA ARG A 28 -5.70 -12.99 -24.55
C ARG A 28 -4.85 -13.37 -23.33
N VAL A 29 -4.67 -12.42 -22.42
CA VAL A 29 -3.82 -12.57 -21.23
C VAL A 29 -4.12 -13.84 -20.43
N ASP A 30 -5.41 -14.17 -20.22
CA ASP A 30 -5.78 -15.36 -19.44
C ASP A 30 -5.36 -16.69 -20.11
N ALA A 31 -5.47 -16.75 -21.44
CA ALA A 31 -5.06 -17.92 -22.22
C ALA A 31 -3.54 -18.08 -22.21
N LEU A 32 -2.82 -16.97 -22.35
CA LEU A 32 -1.37 -16.93 -22.27
C LEU A 32 -0.86 -17.38 -20.89
N VAL A 33 -1.44 -16.84 -19.80
CA VAL A 33 -1.09 -17.22 -18.42
C VAL A 33 -1.32 -18.70 -18.19
N ALA A 34 -2.48 -19.25 -18.60
CA ALA A 34 -2.76 -20.67 -18.49
C ALA A 34 -1.72 -21.52 -19.24
N ARG A 35 -1.40 -21.14 -20.48
CA ARG A 35 -0.43 -21.87 -21.32
C ARG A 35 0.98 -21.86 -20.72
N LEU A 36 1.42 -20.72 -20.18
CA LEU A 36 2.73 -20.60 -19.54
C LEU A 36 2.81 -21.48 -18.29
N ARG A 37 1.76 -21.47 -17.45
CA ARG A 37 1.69 -22.30 -16.24
C ARG A 37 1.73 -23.80 -16.55
N THR A 38 1.04 -24.25 -17.59
CA THR A 38 1.08 -25.66 -18.04
C THR A 38 2.49 -26.10 -18.46
N ARG A 39 3.36 -25.16 -18.83
CA ARG A 39 4.76 -25.41 -19.20
C ARG A 39 5.73 -25.18 -18.03
N GLY A 40 5.22 -25.05 -16.80
CA GLY A 40 6.04 -24.81 -15.62
C GLY A 40 6.57 -23.38 -15.49
N VAL A 41 6.09 -22.44 -16.32
CA VAL A 41 6.46 -21.03 -16.23
C VAL A 41 5.47 -20.31 -15.32
N ALA A 42 5.97 -19.76 -14.21
CA ALA A 42 5.17 -18.92 -13.34
C ALA A 42 4.78 -17.63 -14.06
N ALA A 43 3.48 -17.44 -14.27
CA ALA A 43 2.92 -16.26 -14.92
C ALA A 43 1.67 -15.78 -14.16
N GLN A 44 1.46 -14.47 -14.12
CA GLN A 44 0.30 -13.83 -13.50
C GLN A 44 -0.11 -12.62 -14.34
N ARG A 45 -1.42 -12.38 -14.42
CA ARG A 45 -1.95 -11.16 -15.05
C ARG A 45 -1.54 -9.94 -14.22
N LEU A 46 -1.08 -8.87 -14.88
CA LEU A 46 -0.95 -7.57 -14.23
C LEU A 46 -2.34 -7.02 -13.91
N GLU A 47 -2.66 -6.87 -12.63
CA GLU A 47 -3.93 -6.35 -12.16
C GLU A 47 -3.85 -4.84 -11.87
N SER A 48 -4.95 -4.12 -12.10
CA SER A 48 -5.06 -2.75 -11.61
C SER A 48 -5.31 -2.77 -10.10
N VAL A 49 -4.83 -1.76 -9.39
CA VAL A 49 -5.06 -1.60 -7.95
C VAL A 49 -6.56 -1.64 -7.64
N GLU A 50 -7.40 -0.97 -8.45
CA GLU A 50 -8.86 -1.00 -8.31
C GLU A 50 -9.45 -2.42 -8.31
N ARG A 51 -9.02 -3.29 -9.23
CA ARG A 51 -9.51 -4.69 -9.29
C ARG A 51 -9.05 -5.49 -8.08
N VAL A 52 -7.83 -5.21 -7.61
CA VAL A 52 -7.26 -5.81 -6.42
C VAL A 52 -8.04 -5.38 -5.17
N CYS A 53 -8.39 -4.09 -5.06
CA CYS A 53 -9.24 -3.55 -3.99
C CYS A 53 -10.63 -4.19 -4.01
N ALA A 54 -11.34 -4.15 -5.15
CA ALA A 54 -12.70 -4.67 -5.26
C ALA A 54 -12.83 -6.14 -4.85
N ARG A 55 -11.85 -6.99 -5.24
CA ARG A 55 -11.81 -8.41 -4.86
C ARG A 55 -11.58 -8.60 -3.35
N SER A 56 -10.83 -7.71 -2.72
CA SER A 56 -10.40 -7.83 -1.33
C SER A 56 -11.43 -7.22 -0.36
N THR A 57 -12.25 -6.27 -0.81
CA THR A 57 -13.30 -5.61 -0.02
C THR A 57 -14.61 -6.41 0.03
N ALA A 58 -14.97 -7.15 -1.02
CA ALA A 58 -16.26 -7.84 -1.13
C ALA A 58 -16.47 -9.04 -0.17
N MET A 59 -15.45 -9.44 0.61
CA MET A 59 -15.45 -10.65 1.44
C MET A 59 -15.46 -10.38 2.96
N GLY A 60 -15.95 -9.21 3.40
CA GLY A 60 -15.91 -8.76 4.79
C GLY A 60 -16.74 -9.53 5.83
N ASP A 61 -17.06 -10.81 5.61
CA ASP A 61 -17.97 -11.61 6.48
C ASP A 61 -17.26 -12.55 7.48
N GLY A 62 -15.95 -12.42 7.67
CA GLY A 62 -15.18 -13.22 8.64
C GLY A 62 -14.19 -14.20 8.02
N THR A 63 -14.01 -14.19 6.69
CA THR A 63 -12.98 -14.98 5.97
C THR A 63 -11.62 -14.26 5.83
N GLN A 64 -11.42 -13.14 6.54
CA GLN A 64 -10.18 -12.35 6.53
C GLN A 64 -8.94 -13.17 6.90
N GLU A 65 -9.08 -14.21 7.71
CA GLU A 65 -7.96 -15.06 8.15
C GLU A 65 -7.24 -15.77 7.01
N THR A 66 -7.83 -15.90 5.81
CA THR A 66 -7.19 -16.58 4.66
C THR A 66 -6.74 -15.61 3.56
N MET A 67 -7.03 -14.32 3.66
CA MET A 67 -6.67 -13.34 2.63
C MET A 67 -5.21 -12.87 2.75
N THR A 68 -4.56 -12.61 1.62
CA THR A 68 -3.22 -11.99 1.55
C THR A 68 -3.30 -10.45 1.51
N LEU A 69 -4.47 -9.92 1.14
CA LEU A 69 -4.75 -8.50 1.06
C LEU A 69 -6.19 -8.25 1.52
N VAL A 70 -6.35 -7.26 2.39
CA VAL A 70 -7.61 -6.83 2.97
C VAL A 70 -7.57 -5.31 3.00
N PHE A 71 -8.69 -4.65 2.73
CA PHE A 71 -8.82 -3.22 2.92
C PHE A 71 -9.75 -2.96 4.10
N GLU A 72 -9.33 -2.05 4.96
CA GLU A 72 -10.07 -1.60 6.14
C GLU A 72 -10.45 -0.15 5.91
N ARG A 73 -11.72 0.19 6.13
CA ARG A 73 -12.21 1.55 6.00
C ARG A 73 -12.33 2.16 7.39
N ASP A 74 -11.65 3.27 7.63
CA ASP A 74 -11.75 4.06 8.86
C ASP A 74 -12.61 5.31 8.60
N GLU A 75 -13.84 5.29 9.11
CA GLU A 75 -14.80 6.40 9.00
C GLU A 75 -14.48 7.56 9.96
N HIS A 76 -13.61 7.36 10.95
CA HIS A 76 -13.35 8.32 12.04
C HIS A 76 -11.89 8.78 12.06
N HIS A 77 -11.22 8.73 10.92
CA HIS A 77 -9.83 9.15 10.83
C HIS A 77 -9.66 10.64 11.21
N PRO A 78 -8.63 11.02 12.00
CA PRO A 78 -8.47 12.39 12.50
C PRO A 78 -8.19 13.46 11.43
N SER A 79 -8.09 13.09 10.16
CA SER A 79 -8.16 14.04 9.04
C SER A 79 -9.57 14.61 8.83
N GLY A 80 -10.61 14.01 9.41
CA GLY A 80 -12.01 14.37 9.17
C GLY A 80 -12.62 13.76 7.91
N HIS A 81 -11.86 12.91 7.19
CA HIS A 81 -12.31 12.21 5.99
C HIS A 81 -12.16 10.71 6.16
N PRO A 82 -13.06 9.90 5.57
CA PRO A 82 -12.90 8.47 5.59
C PRO A 82 -11.69 8.05 4.76
N VAL A 83 -10.91 7.10 5.28
CA VAL A 83 -9.72 6.57 4.62
C VAL A 83 -9.83 5.06 4.42
N GLU A 84 -9.25 4.56 3.33
CA GLU A 84 -9.08 3.13 3.10
C GLU A 84 -7.61 2.77 3.35
N LEU A 85 -7.41 1.83 4.27
CA LEU A 85 -6.12 1.36 4.71
C LEU A 85 -5.93 -0.09 4.27
N ILE A 86 -4.68 -0.48 3.98
CA ILE A 86 -4.35 -1.88 3.80
C ILE A 86 -4.34 -2.54 5.19
N GLY A 87 -5.24 -3.50 5.38
CA GLY A 87 -5.40 -4.25 6.62
C GLY A 87 -4.20 -5.13 6.93
N ARG A 88 -4.06 -5.53 8.20
CA ARG A 88 -2.89 -6.24 8.74
C ARG A 88 -2.95 -7.75 8.46
N CYS A 89 -3.01 -8.11 7.18
CA CYS A 89 -3.22 -9.49 6.72
C CYS A 89 -2.00 -10.07 5.96
N ALA A 90 -1.03 -9.23 5.61
CA ALA A 90 0.16 -9.65 4.86
C ALA A 90 1.11 -10.56 5.66
N VAL A 91 1.09 -10.45 6.99
CA VAL A 91 1.94 -11.24 7.90
C VAL A 91 1.04 -12.02 8.85
N ARG A 92 1.33 -13.32 9.02
CA ARG A 92 0.59 -14.20 9.92
C ARG A 92 1.50 -14.66 11.04
N CYS A 93 1.17 -14.26 12.25
CA CYS A 93 1.91 -14.63 13.44
C CYS A 93 1.31 -15.90 14.05
N ALA A 94 2.10 -16.96 14.19
CA ALA A 94 1.63 -18.22 14.77
C ALA A 94 1.39 -18.16 16.29
N ARG A 95 1.93 -17.14 16.97
CA ARG A 95 1.98 -17.07 18.45
C ARG A 95 1.38 -15.79 19.05
N ALA A 96 1.06 -14.80 18.22
CA ALA A 96 0.56 -13.51 18.69
C ALA A 96 -0.50 -13.00 17.72
N GLY A 97 -1.60 -12.46 18.25
CA GLY A 97 -2.56 -11.72 17.44
C GLY A 97 -1.96 -10.39 16.99
N ILE A 98 -2.22 -10.00 15.75
CA ILE A 98 -1.91 -8.66 15.29
C ILE A 98 -3.10 -7.78 15.65
N THR A 99 -2.93 -6.89 16.61
CA THR A 99 -3.97 -5.92 16.97
C THR A 99 -3.94 -4.73 16.01
N SER A 100 -5.08 -4.14 15.70
CA SER A 100 -5.10 -2.85 15.00
C SER A 100 -4.54 -1.76 15.90
N SER A 101 -3.83 -0.78 15.32
CA SER A 101 -3.46 0.43 16.06
C SER A 101 -4.74 1.24 16.26
N THR A 102 -4.83 1.94 17.38
CA THR A 102 -5.75 3.07 17.50
C THR A 102 -5.51 4.03 16.34
N ALA A 103 -6.56 4.78 15.96
CA ALA A 103 -6.49 5.80 14.91
C ALA A 103 -5.18 6.60 15.05
N PRO A 104 -4.43 6.78 13.96
CA PRO A 104 -3.15 7.47 14.02
C PRO A 104 -3.36 8.85 14.65
N PRO A 105 -2.45 9.34 15.51
CA PRO A 105 -2.58 10.69 16.03
C PRO A 105 -2.57 11.67 14.85
N ASN A 106 -3.29 12.77 15.02
CA ASN A 106 -3.14 13.90 14.12
C ASN A 106 -1.65 14.33 14.15
N PRO A 107 -0.99 14.52 12.99
CA PRO A 107 0.46 14.72 12.90
C PRO A 107 0.96 15.96 13.65
N ALA A 108 0.05 16.86 14.02
CA ALA A 108 0.36 18.06 14.78
C ALA A 108 -0.28 18.08 16.18
N ALA A 109 -0.91 16.98 16.62
CA ALA A 109 -1.56 16.90 17.93
C ALA A 109 -0.62 17.20 19.10
N ASP A 110 0.65 16.82 18.97
CA ASP A 110 1.65 16.94 20.03
C ASP A 110 2.54 18.19 19.89
N THR A 111 2.29 19.06 18.91
CA THR A 111 3.11 20.25 18.61
C THR A 111 3.36 21.09 19.86
N ARG A 112 2.33 21.35 20.67
CA ARG A 112 2.45 22.14 21.91
C ARG A 112 3.31 21.45 22.96
N SER A 113 3.17 20.12 23.12
CA SER A 113 3.97 19.34 24.08
C SER A 113 5.44 19.34 23.68
N VAL A 114 5.72 19.10 22.40
CA VAL A 114 7.08 19.08 21.86
C VAL A 114 7.76 20.45 21.99
N LEU A 115 7.06 21.55 21.70
CA LEU A 115 7.62 22.90 21.88
C LEU A 115 7.92 23.21 23.36
N ALA A 116 7.07 22.76 24.28
CA ALA A 116 7.32 22.90 25.71
C ALA A 116 8.55 22.09 26.16
N GLU A 117 8.70 20.84 25.68
CA GLU A 117 9.88 20.00 25.95
C GLU A 117 11.18 20.61 25.41
N LEU A 118 11.10 21.37 24.32
CA LEU A 118 12.22 22.10 23.74
C LEU A 118 12.55 23.42 24.48
N GLY A 119 11.77 23.79 25.51
CA GLY A 119 12.02 24.94 26.36
C GLY A 119 11.38 26.25 25.89
N TYR A 120 10.44 26.20 24.93
CA TYR A 120 9.67 27.39 24.55
C TYR A 120 8.68 27.77 25.66
N SER A 121 8.55 29.07 25.91
CA SER A 121 7.56 29.57 26.87
C SER A 121 6.13 29.43 26.32
N GLU A 122 5.13 29.28 27.20
CA GLU A 122 3.72 29.25 26.76
C GLU A 122 3.34 30.47 25.92
N GLN A 123 3.88 31.64 26.25
CA GLN A 123 3.59 32.87 25.51
C GLN A 123 4.15 32.78 24.09
N THR A 124 5.40 32.37 23.93
CA THR A 124 6.03 32.19 22.61
C THR A 124 5.28 31.16 21.77
N VAL A 125 4.86 30.04 22.37
CA VAL A 125 4.07 29.03 21.67
C VAL A 125 2.74 29.61 21.20
N ARG A 126 2.04 30.38 22.05
CA ARG A 126 0.80 31.07 21.65
C ARG A 126 1.03 32.03 20.48
N ASP A 127 2.10 32.83 20.55
CA ASP A 127 2.44 33.78 19.48
C ASP A 127 2.67 33.05 18.14
N MET A 128 3.30 31.87 18.15
CA MET A 128 3.51 31.04 16.94
C MET A 128 2.19 30.48 16.36
N PHE A 129 1.21 30.15 17.20
CA PHE A 129 -0.11 29.72 16.74
C PHE A 129 -0.90 30.90 16.17
N ASP A 130 -0.84 32.06 16.83
CA ASP A 130 -1.52 33.29 16.40
C ASP A 130 -0.95 33.81 15.06
N SER A 131 0.36 33.64 14.83
CA SER A 131 1.01 33.95 13.55
C SER A 131 0.86 32.86 12.48
N GLN A 132 0.19 31.75 12.81
CA GLN A 132 0.02 30.57 11.95
C GLN A 132 1.35 29.91 11.50
N GLU A 133 2.43 30.10 12.24
CA GLU A 133 3.73 29.43 12.01
C GLU A 133 3.69 27.95 12.37
N VAL A 134 2.79 27.57 13.29
CA VAL A 134 2.55 26.19 13.73
C VAL A 134 1.05 25.88 13.77
N SER A 135 0.71 24.60 13.69
CA SER A 135 -0.68 24.09 13.73
C SER A 135 -0.78 22.91 14.68
N GLU A 136 -2.01 22.60 15.12
CA GLU A 136 -2.38 21.37 15.84
C GLU A 136 -3.23 20.43 14.94
N SER A 137 -3.39 20.79 13.67
CA SER A 137 -4.23 20.09 12.69
C SER A 137 -3.50 19.80 11.38
N TRP A 138 -4.04 18.85 10.62
CA TRP A 138 -3.64 18.60 9.24
C TRP A 138 -3.70 19.90 8.42
N ALA A 139 -2.66 20.18 7.64
CA ALA A 139 -2.73 21.28 6.69
C ALA A 139 -3.74 20.94 5.60
N THR A 140 -4.59 21.91 5.24
CA THR A 140 -5.68 21.75 4.25
C THR A 140 -5.19 21.23 2.90
N GLU A 141 -3.95 21.56 2.54
CA GLU A 141 -3.31 21.14 1.28
C GLU A 141 -3.14 19.61 1.16
N TYR A 142 -3.11 18.89 2.27
CA TYR A 142 -3.01 17.43 2.31
C TYR A 142 -4.35 16.72 2.39
N LEU A 143 -5.45 17.48 2.50
CA LEU A 143 -6.79 16.94 2.57
C LEU A 143 -7.45 16.97 1.19
N PRO A 144 -8.34 16.01 0.89
CA PRO A 144 -9.18 16.10 -0.28
C PRO A 144 -10.02 17.40 -0.26
N PRO A 145 -10.32 17.99 -1.42
CA PRO A 145 -11.23 19.14 -1.51
C PRO A 145 -12.67 18.78 -1.09
#